data_AF-A0A350HAM0-F1
#
_entry.id   AF-A0A350HAM0-F1
#
_cell.length_a   1.000
_cell.length_b   1.000
_cell.length_c   1.000
_cell.angle_alpha   90.00
_cell.angle_beta   90.00
_cell.angle_gamma   90.00
#
_symmetry.space_group_name_H-M   'P 1'
#
loop_
_entity.id
_entity.type
_entity.pdbx_description
1 polymer ?
#
loop_
_entity_poly.entity_id
_entity_poly.type
_entity_poly.pdbx_seq_one_letter_code
_entity_poly.pdbx_strand_id
1 'polypeptide(L)'
;MHKIITEALHFMKVNYLKEKVIKQSDRPESNRIWNYSYEVLKEAIANAMYHRSYQIREPVEIRVYFDKIIILNRPGPDKSITNKDIKNMNFISRTYRNNRIGDFLKELKLTEGRGTGIPKILRKSRENNSPRPVIKTSRNRDYFMMEIPINRSFIEKRIEGKEPDAISLRPSGDQVGSKSGLSADELIILEKCKKESSVIELMGIVGRKNRTKFRDSLIVPLIKQRLIKMTIPDKPKSSKQKYLITEKGKEILDEGKK
;
A
#
# COMPACT_ATOMS: atom_id res chain seq x y z
N MET A 1 -0.09 -20.77 -1.04
CA MET A 1 0.06 -19.80 0.06
C MET A 1 1.46 -19.17 0.10
N HIS A 2 2.53 -19.96 0.17
CA HIS A 2 3.92 -19.45 0.15
C HIS A 2 4.17 -18.43 -0.98
N LYS A 3 3.82 -18.79 -2.22
CA LYS A 3 3.94 -17.91 -3.39
C LYS A 3 3.25 -16.55 -3.19
N ILE A 4 2.03 -16.54 -2.67
CA ILE A 4 1.25 -15.31 -2.40
C ILE A 4 1.99 -14.41 -1.39
N ILE A 5 2.49 -14.96 -0.30
CA ILE A 5 3.22 -14.19 0.72
C ILE A 5 4.52 -13.62 0.14
N THR A 6 5.28 -14.44 -0.59
CA THR A 6 6.54 -14.04 -1.20
C THR A 6 6.35 -12.96 -2.25
N GLU A 7 5.34 -13.10 -3.12
CA GLU A 7 5.00 -12.11 -4.14
C GLU A 7 4.50 -10.81 -3.52
N ALA A 8 3.63 -10.87 -2.50
CA ALA A 8 3.18 -9.69 -1.79
C ALA A 8 4.35 -8.96 -1.10
N LEU A 9 5.25 -9.69 -0.44
CA LEU A 9 6.42 -9.10 0.20
C LEU A 9 7.41 -8.51 -0.81
N HIS A 10 7.61 -9.19 -1.93
CA HIS A 10 8.41 -8.67 -3.02
C HIS A 10 7.82 -7.37 -3.57
N PHE A 11 6.50 -7.35 -3.81
CA PHE A 11 5.78 -6.16 -4.25
C PHE A 11 5.92 -5.02 -3.24
N MET A 12 5.75 -5.27 -1.94
CA MET A 12 5.95 -4.26 -0.90
C MET A 12 7.39 -3.74 -0.85
N LYS A 13 8.37 -4.63 -0.95
CA LYS A 13 9.79 -4.29 -0.95
C LYS A 13 10.18 -3.41 -2.14
N VAL A 14 9.69 -3.74 -3.34
CA VAL A 14 10.06 -3.02 -4.56
C VAL A 14 9.34 -1.68 -4.66
N ASN A 15 8.05 -1.62 -4.30
CA ASN A 15 7.23 -0.45 -4.58
C ASN A 15 7.12 0.54 -3.41
N TYR A 16 7.21 0.06 -2.17
CA TYR A 16 6.87 0.86 -0.99
C TYR A 16 7.97 0.93 0.06
N LEU A 17 9.01 0.11 -0.01
CA LEU A 17 10.12 0.16 0.95
C LEU A 17 11.20 1.13 0.44
N LYS A 18 11.50 2.15 1.24
CA LYS A 18 12.47 3.21 0.92
C LYS A 18 13.47 3.36 2.06
N GLU A 19 14.75 3.40 1.72
CA GLU A 19 15.85 3.67 2.63
C GLU A 19 16.17 5.17 2.63
N LYS A 20 16.54 5.70 3.80
CA LYS A 20 17.09 7.04 3.98
C LYS A 20 18.34 6.93 4.82
N VAL A 21 19.43 7.50 4.33
CA VAL A 21 20.69 7.60 5.08
C VAL A 21 20.67 8.92 5.85
N ILE A 22 20.79 8.86 7.17
CA ILE A 22 20.92 10.04 8.03
C ILE A 22 22.38 10.12 8.48
N LYS A 23 23.07 11.19 8.07
CA LYS A 23 24.41 11.51 8.56
C LYS A 23 24.25 12.21 9.91
N GLN A 24 24.80 11.63 10.97
CA GLN A 24 24.97 12.34 12.24
C GLN A 24 26.30 13.10 12.20
N SER A 25 26.28 14.38 12.56
CA SER A 25 27.45 15.25 12.52
C SER A 25 28.56 14.82 13.49
N ASP A 26 28.23 13.97 14.47
CA ASP A 26 29.11 13.57 15.58
C ASP A 26 29.73 12.17 15.43
N ARG A 27 29.30 11.37 14.43
CA ARG A 27 29.78 9.99 14.23
C ARG A 27 30.01 9.70 12.75
N PRO A 28 31.11 9.00 12.40
CA PRO A 28 31.39 8.62 11.01
C PRO A 28 30.41 7.56 10.48
N GLU A 29 29.62 6.90 11.35
CA GLU A 29 28.66 5.89 10.97
C GLU A 29 27.35 6.50 10.44
N SER A 30 26.98 6.14 9.22
CA SER A 30 25.71 6.54 8.63
C SER A 30 24.57 5.64 9.14
N ASN A 31 23.62 6.18 9.89
CA ASN A 31 22.44 5.43 10.30
C ASN A 31 21.44 5.34 9.14
N ARG A 32 21.12 4.10 8.75
CA ARG A 32 20.14 3.80 7.70
C ARG A 32 18.78 3.58 8.34
N ILE A 33 17.80 4.38 7.93
CA ILE A 33 16.42 4.27 8.40
C ILE A 33 15.53 3.93 7.22
N TRP A 34 14.61 3.01 7.41
CA TRP A 34 13.61 2.67 6.41
C TRP A 34 12.28 3.33 6.72
N ASN A 35 11.50 3.64 5.69
CA ASN A 35 10.15 4.18 5.88
C ASN A 35 9.21 3.19 6.58
N TYR A 36 9.46 1.89 6.40
CA TYR A 36 8.88 0.78 7.15
C TYR A 36 9.96 -0.26 7.40
N SER A 37 9.87 -1.04 8.47
CA SER A 37 10.76 -2.21 8.64
C SER A 37 10.27 -3.37 7.76
N TYR A 38 11.14 -3.93 6.92
CA TYR A 38 10.79 -5.11 6.12
C TYR A 38 10.35 -6.29 6.99
N GLU A 39 11.01 -6.52 8.13
CA GLU A 39 10.65 -7.57 9.08
C GLU A 39 9.26 -7.35 9.68
N VAL A 40 8.85 -6.09 9.89
CA VAL A 40 7.49 -5.77 10.34
C VAL A 40 6.46 -6.15 9.29
N LEU A 41 6.71 -5.82 8.02
CA LEU A 41 5.80 -6.17 6.92
C LEU A 41 5.73 -7.69 6.71
N LYS A 42 6.88 -8.37 6.74
CA LYS A 42 6.99 -9.85 6.66
C LYS A 42 6.13 -10.52 7.73
N GLU A 43 6.33 -10.13 8.98
CA GLU A 43 5.62 -10.70 10.12
C GLU A 43 4.12 -10.38 10.08
N ALA A 44 3.74 -9.15 9.73
CA ALA A 44 2.34 -8.75 9.69
C ALA A 44 1.56 -9.43 8.55
N ILE A 45 2.15 -9.55 7.36
CA ILE A 45 1.53 -10.25 6.21
C ILE A 45 1.43 -11.75 6.49
N ALA A 46 2.49 -12.37 7.03
CA ALA A 46 2.46 -13.78 7.41
C ALA A 46 1.38 -14.04 8.48
N ASN A 47 1.28 -13.19 9.50
CA ASN A 47 0.26 -13.31 10.54
C ASN A 47 -1.17 -13.12 9.99
N ALA A 48 -1.38 -12.20 9.05
CA ALA A 48 -2.67 -12.03 8.41
C ALA A 48 -3.10 -13.28 7.62
N MET A 49 -2.17 -13.94 6.92
CA MET A 49 -2.43 -15.21 6.22
C MET A 49 -2.64 -16.38 7.18
N TYR A 50 -1.89 -16.41 8.28
CA TYR A 50 -2.02 -17.44 9.31
C TYR A 50 -3.36 -17.36 10.04
N HIS A 51 -3.84 -16.16 10.37
CA HIS A 51 -5.06 -15.95 11.15
C HIS A 51 -6.34 -15.79 10.31
N ARG A 52 -6.24 -15.74 8.97
CA ARG A 52 -7.38 -15.71 8.05
C ARG A 52 -8.30 -16.91 8.26
N SER A 53 -9.62 -16.66 8.30
CA SER A 53 -10.58 -17.74 8.08
C SER A 53 -10.68 -18.02 6.59
N TYR A 54 -10.33 -19.23 6.18
CA TYR A 54 -10.46 -19.69 4.80
C TYR A 54 -11.91 -20.03 4.41
N GLN A 55 -12.84 -19.95 5.37
CA GLN A 55 -14.29 -20.05 5.11
C GLN A 55 -14.89 -18.70 4.69
N ILE A 56 -14.21 -17.59 4.98
CA ILE A 56 -14.61 -16.23 4.59
C ILE A 56 -13.99 -15.93 3.21
N ARG A 57 -14.80 -15.45 2.26
CA ARG A 57 -14.35 -15.25 0.87
C ARG A 57 -13.37 -14.08 0.76
N GLU A 58 -13.54 -13.06 1.59
CA GLU A 58 -12.75 -11.85 1.60
C GLU A 58 -11.25 -12.17 1.77
N PRO A 59 -10.39 -11.57 0.92
CA PRO A 59 -8.95 -11.77 1.01
C PRO A 59 -8.36 -11.00 2.20
N VAL A 60 -7.07 -11.21 2.46
CA VAL A 60 -6.31 -10.23 3.25
C VAL A 60 -6.16 -8.97 2.40
N GLU A 61 -6.57 -7.82 2.93
CA GLU A 61 -6.42 -6.55 2.24
C GLU A 61 -5.20 -5.79 2.77
N ILE A 62 -4.37 -5.29 1.85
CA ILE A 62 -3.25 -4.41 2.17
C ILE A 62 -3.54 -3.06 1.52
N ARG A 63 -3.79 -2.03 2.34
CA ARG A 63 -4.05 -0.66 1.87
C ARG A 63 -2.86 0.22 2.21
N VAL A 64 -2.28 0.86 1.20
CA VAL A 64 -1.13 1.76 1.39
C VAL A 64 -1.62 3.20 1.31
N TYR A 65 -1.46 3.94 2.40
CA TYR A 65 -1.69 5.37 2.47
C TYR A 65 -0.36 6.12 2.51
N PHE A 66 -0.43 7.45 2.42
CA PHE A 66 0.77 8.28 2.42
C PHE A 66 1.56 8.21 3.73
N ASP A 67 0.88 7.97 4.85
CA ASP A 67 1.41 7.99 6.22
C ASP A 67 1.41 6.62 6.91
N LYS A 68 0.81 5.60 6.31
CA LYS A 68 0.67 4.27 6.92
C LYS A 68 0.31 3.17 5.93
N ILE A 69 0.61 1.94 6.31
CA ILE A 69 0.08 0.73 5.69
C ILE A 69 -0.96 0.13 6.62
N ILE A 70 -2.11 -0.26 6.07
CA ILE A 70 -3.14 -1.01 6.79
C ILE A 70 -3.19 -2.43 6.25
N ILE A 71 -3.13 -3.41 7.15
CA ILE A 71 -3.38 -4.82 6.83
C ILE A 71 -4.67 -5.23 7.53
N LEU A 72 -5.68 -5.58 6.74
CA LEU A 72 -7.00 -5.98 7.20
C LEU A 72 -7.22 -7.46 6.94
N ASN A 73 -7.68 -8.15 7.96
CA ASN A 73 -7.93 -9.57 7.99
C ASN A 73 -9.30 -9.85 8.61
N ARG A 74 -9.94 -10.95 8.17
CA ARG A 74 -11.17 -11.48 8.76
C ARG A 74 -10.98 -12.96 9.13
N PRO A 75 -11.51 -13.42 10.28
CA PRO A 75 -12.23 -12.65 11.30
C PRO A 75 -11.26 -11.84 12.18
N GLY A 76 -11.77 -11.22 13.22
CA GLY A 76 -10.97 -10.57 14.25
C GLY A 76 -10.29 -11.53 15.24
N PRO A 77 -9.65 -10.96 16.28
CA PRO A 77 -9.06 -11.72 17.38
C PRO A 77 -10.04 -12.74 17.96
N ASP A 78 -9.51 -13.85 18.47
CA ASP A 78 -10.33 -14.80 19.21
C ASP A 78 -11.03 -14.13 20.41
N LYS A 79 -12.23 -14.60 20.74
CA LYS A 79 -13.01 -14.05 21.85
C LYS A 79 -12.32 -14.25 23.21
N SER A 80 -11.41 -15.22 23.31
CA SER A 80 -10.57 -15.38 24.51
C SER A 80 -9.59 -14.22 24.73
N ILE A 81 -9.32 -13.40 23.71
CA ILE A 81 -8.41 -12.26 23.81
C ILE A 81 -9.21 -11.04 24.32
N THR A 82 -8.85 -10.57 25.51
CA THR A 82 -9.57 -9.47 26.16
C THR A 82 -9.31 -8.13 25.47
N ASN A 83 -10.17 -7.14 25.71
CA ASN A 83 -9.90 -5.77 25.24
C ASN A 83 -8.63 -5.17 25.86
N LYS A 84 -8.30 -5.55 27.10
CA LYS A 84 -7.05 -5.16 27.76
C LYS A 84 -5.84 -5.75 27.03
N ASP A 85 -5.92 -7.01 26.64
CA ASP A 85 -4.88 -7.68 25.86
C ASP A 85 -4.66 -7.02 24.49
N ILE A 86 -5.74 -6.70 23.78
CA ILE A 86 -5.66 -5.97 22.50
C ILE A 86 -5.00 -4.61 22.69
N LYS A 87 -5.44 -3.83 23.69
CA LYS A 87 -4.88 -2.51 23.99
C LYS A 87 -3.39 -2.59 24.33
N ASN A 88 -2.99 -3.62 25.07
CA ASN A 88 -1.61 -3.84 25.48
C ASN A 88 -0.77 -4.56 24.41
N MET A 89 -1.37 -4.93 23.27
CA MET A 89 -0.74 -5.74 22.22
C MET A 89 -0.26 -7.12 22.71
N ASN A 90 -0.96 -7.72 23.68
CA ASN A 90 -0.64 -9.00 24.30
C ASN A 90 -1.52 -10.13 23.76
N PHE A 91 -1.20 -10.65 22.58
CA PHE A 91 -2.02 -11.65 21.90
C PHE A 91 -1.59 -13.08 22.23
N ILE A 92 -2.00 -13.57 23.40
CA ILE A 92 -1.81 -14.98 23.80
C ILE A 92 -3.12 -15.73 23.53
N SER A 93 -3.20 -16.39 22.37
CA SER A 93 -4.35 -17.25 22.06
C SER A 93 -4.12 -18.66 22.58
N ARG A 94 -5.14 -19.25 23.20
CA ARG A 94 -5.15 -20.68 23.58
C ARG A 94 -5.58 -21.59 22.43
N THR A 95 -6.22 -21.02 21.41
CA THR A 95 -6.74 -21.74 20.25
C THR A 95 -6.12 -21.23 18.96
N TYR A 96 -5.80 -22.13 18.04
CA TYR A 96 -5.19 -21.79 16.76
C TYR A 96 -5.98 -22.50 15.66
N ARG A 97 -6.68 -21.71 14.84
CA ARG A 97 -7.61 -22.23 13.81
C ARG A 97 -6.87 -22.99 12.72
N ASN A 98 -5.67 -22.51 12.37
CA ASN A 98 -4.94 -22.95 11.19
C ASN A 98 -3.61 -23.62 11.56
N ASN A 99 -3.61 -24.62 12.45
CA ASN A 99 -2.38 -25.27 12.95
C ASN A 99 -1.44 -25.73 11.82
N ARG A 100 -1.96 -26.43 10.82
CA ARG A 100 -1.18 -26.91 9.66
C ARG A 100 -0.51 -25.79 8.87
N ILE A 101 -1.19 -24.65 8.73
CA ILE A 101 -0.63 -23.49 8.05
C ILE A 101 0.50 -22.88 8.88
N GLY A 102 0.36 -22.87 10.21
CA GLY A 102 1.39 -22.38 11.11
C GLY A 102 2.67 -23.20 11.05
N ASP A 103 2.52 -24.53 11.05
CA ASP A 103 3.68 -25.43 10.96
C ASP A 103 4.37 -25.28 9.60
N PHE A 104 3.60 -25.15 8.51
CA PHE A 104 4.12 -24.85 7.18
C PHE A 104 4.85 -23.49 7.09
N LEU A 105 4.31 -22.42 7.70
CA LEU A 105 4.96 -21.11 7.71
C LEU A 105 6.26 -21.08 8.54
N LYS A 106 6.33 -21.88 9.60
CA LYS A 106 7.57 -22.08 10.37
C LYS A 106 8.63 -22.81 9.56
N GLU A 107 8.25 -23.89 8.87
CA GLU A 107 9.15 -24.67 7.99
C GLU A 107 9.76 -23.77 6.91
N LEU A 108 8.96 -22.88 6.33
CA LEU A 108 9.39 -21.89 5.34
C LEU A 108 10.18 -20.70 5.94
N LYS A 109 10.49 -20.70 7.24
CA LYS A 109 11.18 -19.61 7.95
C LYS A 109 10.50 -18.24 7.75
N LEU A 110 9.18 -18.24 7.59
CA LEU A 110 8.37 -17.04 7.48
C LEU A 110 7.91 -16.54 8.85
N THR A 111 7.77 -17.42 9.83
CA THR A 111 7.39 -17.11 11.22
C THR A 111 8.25 -17.87 12.21
N GLU A 112 8.63 -17.24 13.33
CA GLU A 112 9.57 -17.82 14.32
C GLU A 112 8.89 -18.72 15.37
N GLY A 113 7.57 -18.67 15.52
CA GLY A 113 6.89 -19.34 16.63
C GLY A 113 5.45 -18.89 16.84
N ARG A 114 4.79 -19.47 17.85
CA ARG A 114 3.47 -19.02 18.31
C ARG A 114 3.64 -17.88 19.31
N GLY A 115 2.83 -16.83 19.20
CA GLY A 115 2.82 -15.72 20.17
C GLY A 115 4.00 -14.74 20.08
N THR A 116 4.96 -14.96 19.18
CA THR A 116 6.14 -14.08 19.03
C THR A 116 5.94 -12.97 17.99
N GLY A 117 4.93 -13.09 17.12
CA GLY A 117 4.75 -12.18 15.99
C GLY A 117 4.47 -10.74 16.36
N ILE A 118 3.51 -10.48 17.25
CA ILE A 118 3.22 -9.12 17.72
C ILE A 118 4.42 -8.51 18.49
N PRO A 119 5.06 -9.21 19.45
CA PRO A 119 6.30 -8.74 20.07
C PRO A 119 7.40 -8.40 19.05
N LYS A 120 7.59 -9.24 18.03
CA LYS A 120 8.58 -9.01 16.96
C LYS A 120 8.26 -7.76 16.16
N ILE A 121 7.00 -7.55 15.77
CA ILE A 121 6.55 -6.33 15.08
C ILE A 121 6.86 -5.08 15.90
N LEU A 122 6.55 -5.11 17.20
CA LEU A 122 6.80 -3.97 18.09
C LEU A 122 8.30 -3.69 18.26
N ARG A 123 9.10 -4.74 18.47
CA ARG A 123 10.57 -4.64 18.59
C ARG A 123 11.19 -4.07 17.32
N LYS A 124 10.86 -4.63 16.15
CA LYS A 124 11.42 -4.21 14.85
C LYS A 124 10.96 -2.82 14.43
N SER A 125 9.74 -2.40 14.83
CA SER A 125 9.29 -1.01 14.63
C SER A 125 10.14 -0.04 15.47
N ARG A 126 10.43 -0.40 16.73
CA ARG A 126 11.28 0.41 17.62
C ARG A 126 12.72 0.49 17.13
N GLU A 127 13.32 -0.64 16.72
CA GLU A 127 14.68 -0.67 16.14
C GLU A 127 14.79 0.21 14.89
N ASN A 128 13.73 0.30 14.09
CA ASN A 128 13.67 1.17 12.90
C ASN A 128 13.21 2.61 13.24
N ASN A 129 13.16 3.01 14.51
CA ASN A 129 12.68 4.33 14.96
C ASN A 129 11.31 4.73 14.38
N SER A 130 10.45 3.74 14.13
CA SER A 130 9.12 3.95 13.55
C SER A 130 8.07 4.10 14.64
N PRO A 131 6.98 4.86 14.40
CA PRO A 131 5.87 4.93 15.35
C PRO A 131 5.28 3.54 15.61
N ARG A 132 4.74 3.36 16.82
CA ARG A 132 4.18 2.09 17.27
C ARG A 132 2.96 1.70 16.39
N PRO A 133 2.92 0.47 15.85
CA PRO A 133 1.74 -0.05 15.18
C PRO A 133 0.52 -0.15 16.10
N VAL A 134 -0.67 0.00 15.54
CA VAL A 134 -1.96 -0.01 16.27
C VAL A 134 -2.85 -1.11 15.72
N ILE A 135 -3.58 -1.79 16.60
CA ILE A 135 -4.60 -2.77 16.20
C ILE A 135 -5.99 -2.21 16.46
N LYS A 136 -6.88 -2.38 15.48
CA LYS A 136 -8.31 -2.06 15.56
C LYS A 136 -9.13 -3.31 15.24
N THR A 137 -10.26 -3.46 15.93
CA THR A 137 -11.23 -4.55 15.71
C THR A 137 -12.61 -4.08 16.17
N SER A 138 -13.68 -4.66 15.64
CA SER A 138 -15.05 -4.39 16.08
C SER A 138 -15.33 -5.03 17.46
N ARG A 139 -16.42 -4.59 18.11
CA ARG A 139 -16.92 -5.21 19.36
C ARG A 139 -17.21 -6.70 19.17
N ASN A 140 -17.70 -7.10 17.99
CA ASN A 140 -18.05 -8.47 17.66
C ASN A 140 -16.87 -9.31 17.14
N ARG A 141 -15.66 -8.74 17.05
CA ARG A 141 -14.46 -9.39 16.49
C ARG A 141 -14.62 -9.81 15.02
N ASP A 142 -15.24 -8.96 14.20
CA ASP A 142 -15.49 -9.28 12.78
C ASP A 142 -14.25 -9.12 11.90
N TYR A 143 -13.28 -8.32 12.36
CA TYR A 143 -12.05 -8.05 11.63
C TYR A 143 -10.88 -7.77 12.56
N PHE A 144 -9.67 -8.00 12.05
CA PHE A 144 -8.41 -7.59 12.64
C PHE A 144 -7.73 -6.60 11.69
N MET A 145 -7.53 -5.36 12.14
CA MET A 145 -6.88 -4.32 11.34
C MET A 145 -5.61 -3.87 12.02
N MET A 146 -4.46 -4.06 11.38
CA MET A 146 -3.18 -3.54 11.83
C MET A 146 -2.82 -2.30 11.03
N GLU A 147 -2.68 -1.17 11.71
CA GLU A 147 -2.12 0.06 11.15
C GLU A 147 -0.63 0.12 11.48
N ILE A 148 0.21 0.20 10.44
CA ILE A 148 1.66 0.32 10.53
C ILE A 148 2.01 1.73 10.05
N PRO A 149 2.28 2.69 10.96
CA PRO A 149 2.63 4.04 10.58
C PRO A 149 4.00 4.10 9.89
N ILE A 150 4.16 5.02 8.94
CA ILE A 150 5.44 5.32 8.32
C ILE A 150 6.38 5.94 9.34
N ASN A 151 7.68 5.71 9.16
CA ASN A 151 8.70 6.44 9.91
C ASN A 151 8.57 7.96 9.67
N ARG A 152 8.51 8.75 10.76
CA ARG A 152 8.26 10.21 10.72
C ARG A 152 9.28 10.98 9.88
N SER A 153 10.52 10.50 9.80
CA SER A 153 11.59 11.12 9.00
C SER A 153 11.30 11.13 7.49
N PHE A 154 10.28 10.40 7.05
CA PHE A 154 9.76 10.37 5.68
C PHE A 154 8.52 11.26 5.47
N ILE A 155 7.91 11.76 6.55
CA ILE A 155 6.81 12.74 6.51
C ILE A 155 7.37 14.16 6.57
N GLU A 156 8.33 14.43 7.47
CA GLU A 156 8.82 15.78 7.78
C GLU A 156 9.37 16.55 6.56
N LYS A 157 10.03 15.86 5.62
CA LYS A 157 10.50 16.48 4.36
C LYS A 157 9.38 16.92 3.39
N ARG A 158 8.14 16.46 3.54
CA ARG A 158 7.02 16.93 2.71
C ARG A 158 6.47 18.28 3.14
N ILE A 159 6.64 18.65 4.42
CA ILE A 159 6.06 19.88 4.99
C ILE A 159 6.97 21.09 4.73
N GLU A 160 8.29 20.89 4.57
CA GLU A 160 9.26 21.97 4.33
C GLU A 160 9.46 22.36 2.84
N GLY A 161 8.64 21.88 1.91
CA GLY A 161 8.69 22.32 0.50
C GLY A 161 9.96 21.95 -0.29
N LYS A 162 10.90 21.20 0.30
CA LYS A 162 12.04 20.62 -0.41
C LYS A 162 11.72 19.19 -0.81
N GLU A 163 11.37 19.00 -2.08
CA GLU A 163 11.25 17.68 -2.70
C GLU A 163 12.51 16.85 -2.40
N PRO A 164 12.39 15.64 -1.81
CA PRO A 164 13.52 14.72 -1.78
C PRO A 164 13.78 14.21 -3.20
N ASP A 165 15.08 14.06 -3.53
CA ASP A 165 15.58 13.43 -4.75
C ASP A 165 14.68 12.29 -5.21
N ALA A 166 14.12 12.47 -6.40
CA ALA A 166 13.15 11.58 -6.98
C ALA A 166 13.76 10.21 -7.27
N ILE A 167 13.80 9.30 -6.29
CA ILE A 167 13.88 7.87 -6.55
C ILE A 167 12.49 7.43 -7.00
N SER A 168 12.46 7.00 -8.27
CA SER A 168 11.31 6.54 -9.02
C SER A 168 10.48 5.51 -8.26
N LEU A 169 9.29 5.92 -7.83
CA LEU A 169 8.16 5.02 -7.70
C LEU A 169 7.83 4.53 -9.12
N ARG A 170 8.19 3.29 -9.45
CA ARG A 170 7.66 2.57 -10.61
C ARG A 170 6.81 1.43 -10.06
N PRO A 171 5.52 1.33 -10.41
CA PRO A 171 4.91 0.05 -10.65
C PRO A 171 5.51 -0.51 -11.95
N SER A 172 6.29 -1.57 -11.87
CA SER A 172 6.55 -2.40 -13.05
C SER A 172 5.24 -3.08 -13.41
N GLY A 173 4.63 -2.59 -14.48
CA GLY A 173 3.50 -3.24 -15.12
C GLY A 173 4.02 -4.38 -15.97
N ASP A 174 3.91 -5.59 -15.46
CA ASP A 174 3.65 -6.77 -16.27
C ASP A 174 2.26 -7.26 -15.84
N GLN A 175 1.23 -6.75 -16.51
CA GLN A 175 -0.10 -7.32 -16.45
C GLN A 175 -0.27 -8.26 -17.64
N VAL A 176 -0.31 -9.55 -17.36
CA VAL A 176 -0.96 -10.52 -18.24
C VAL A 176 -2.46 -10.22 -18.18
N GLY A 177 -2.99 -9.83 -19.33
CA GLY A 177 -4.36 -9.33 -19.46
C GLY A 177 -5.41 -10.38 -19.13
N SER A 178 -6.40 -9.97 -18.36
CA SER A 178 -7.78 -10.38 -18.59
C SER A 178 -8.59 -9.10 -18.84
N LYS A 179 -9.27 -9.09 -19.99
CA LYS A 179 -10.06 -7.97 -20.50
C LYS A 179 -11.21 -7.67 -19.53
N SER A 180 -11.54 -6.38 -19.40
CA SER A 180 -12.80 -5.80 -18.84
C SER A 180 -12.72 -4.97 -17.55
N GLY A 181 -11.63 -4.22 -17.33
CA GLY A 181 -11.62 -3.14 -16.33
C GLY A 181 -10.56 -2.08 -16.62
N LEU A 182 -10.87 -0.81 -16.34
CA LEU A 182 -9.87 0.27 -16.33
C LEU A 182 -8.82 -0.03 -15.24
N SER A 183 -7.56 0.29 -15.53
CA SER A 183 -6.47 0.20 -14.57
C SER A 183 -6.63 1.21 -13.42
N ALA A 184 -5.97 0.95 -12.29
CA ALA A 184 -5.98 1.88 -11.15
C ALA A 184 -5.46 3.27 -11.53
N ASP A 185 -4.42 3.34 -12.39
CA ASP A 185 -3.87 4.58 -12.92
C ASP A 185 -4.93 5.37 -13.72
N GLU A 186 -5.73 4.69 -14.54
CA GLU A 186 -6.79 5.30 -15.34
C GLU A 186 -7.94 5.84 -14.48
N LEU A 187 -8.37 5.11 -13.45
CA LEU A 187 -9.41 5.57 -12.52
C LEU A 187 -8.99 6.83 -11.76
N ILE A 188 -7.73 6.89 -11.33
CA ILE A 188 -7.16 8.06 -10.65
C ILE A 188 -7.14 9.28 -11.61
N ILE A 189 -6.77 9.07 -12.88
CA ILE A 189 -6.80 10.13 -13.89
C ILE A 189 -8.24 10.62 -14.10
N LEU A 190 -9.22 9.73 -14.22
CA LEU A 190 -10.62 10.11 -14.40
C LEU A 190 -11.14 10.93 -13.22
N GLU A 191 -10.91 10.48 -11.99
CA GLU A 191 -11.33 11.21 -10.78
C GLU A 191 -10.71 12.61 -10.73
N LYS A 192 -9.43 12.75 -11.12
CA LYS A 192 -8.76 14.06 -11.16
C LYS A 192 -9.28 14.96 -12.29
N CYS A 193 -9.57 14.39 -13.46
CA CYS A 193 -10.08 15.10 -14.63
C CYS A 193 -11.52 15.63 -14.46
N LYS A 194 -12.17 15.44 -13.31
CA LYS A 194 -13.37 16.21 -12.92
C LYS A 194 -13.13 17.72 -12.96
N LYS A 195 -11.89 18.14 -12.73
CA LYS A 195 -11.42 19.52 -12.94
C LYS A 195 -10.38 19.53 -14.05
N GLU A 196 -10.26 20.65 -14.76
CA GLU A 196 -9.23 20.82 -15.78
C GLU A 196 -7.84 20.54 -15.20
N SER A 197 -7.17 19.54 -15.74
CA SER A 197 -5.88 19.09 -15.22
C SER A 197 -4.86 19.02 -16.34
N SER A 198 -3.65 19.54 -16.07
CA SER A 198 -2.52 19.48 -16.98
C SER A 198 -1.88 18.08 -17.02
N VAL A 199 -1.12 17.77 -18.08
CA VAL A 199 -0.35 16.51 -18.14
C VAL A 199 0.58 16.35 -16.93
N ILE A 200 1.18 17.45 -16.45
CA ILE A 200 2.15 17.44 -15.36
C ILE A 200 1.46 17.05 -14.04
N GLU A 201 0.28 17.60 -13.77
CA GLU A 201 -0.50 17.26 -12.57
C GLU A 201 -0.95 15.79 -12.60
N LEU A 202 -1.43 15.31 -13.76
CA LEU A 202 -1.85 13.93 -13.91
C LEU A 202 -0.67 12.95 -13.78
N MET A 203 0.49 13.29 -14.35
CA MET A 203 1.73 12.53 -14.19
C MET A 203 2.18 12.47 -12.72
N GLY A 204 2.10 13.59 -12.02
CA GLY A 204 2.51 13.69 -10.61
C GLY A 204 1.67 12.78 -9.71
N ILE A 205 0.36 12.74 -9.95
CA ILE A 205 -0.56 11.91 -9.16
C ILE A 205 -0.35 10.41 -9.43
N VAL A 206 -0.10 10.03 -10.68
CA VAL A 206 0.14 8.62 -11.07
C VAL A 206 1.60 8.20 -10.84
N GLY A 207 2.48 9.14 -10.48
CA GLY A 207 3.90 8.86 -10.21
C GLY A 207 4.73 8.55 -11.47
N ARG A 208 4.35 9.08 -12.64
CA ARG A 208 5.02 8.81 -13.92
C ARG A 208 5.98 9.94 -14.27
N LYS A 209 7.22 9.59 -14.66
CA LYS A 209 8.30 10.57 -14.97
C LYS A 209 8.43 10.92 -16.45
N ASN A 210 8.14 9.99 -17.36
CA ASN A 210 8.31 10.20 -18.79
C ASN A 210 7.00 10.69 -19.42
N ARG A 211 6.99 11.95 -19.88
CA ARG A 211 5.80 12.62 -20.42
C ARG A 211 5.26 11.95 -21.69
N THR A 212 6.14 11.55 -22.59
CA THR A 212 5.75 10.90 -23.86
C THR A 212 5.13 9.54 -23.58
N LYS A 213 5.83 8.69 -22.82
CA LYS A 213 5.31 7.35 -22.46
C LYS A 213 3.99 7.44 -21.70
N PHE A 214 3.88 8.36 -20.73
CA PHE A 214 2.63 8.58 -19.99
C PHE A 214 1.48 8.98 -20.90
N ARG A 215 1.74 9.92 -21.82
CA ARG A 215 0.73 10.37 -22.77
C ARG A 215 0.26 9.20 -23.64
N ASP A 216 1.19 8.44 -24.20
CA ASP A 216 0.86 7.37 -25.14
C ASP A 216 0.21 6.16 -24.45
N SER A 217 0.59 5.86 -23.20
CA SER A 217 0.09 4.70 -22.47
C SER A 217 -1.21 4.93 -21.70
N LEU A 218 -1.51 6.17 -21.29
CA LEU A 218 -2.67 6.46 -20.43
C LEU A 218 -3.58 7.53 -21.04
N ILE A 219 -3.03 8.68 -21.46
CA ILE A 219 -3.87 9.78 -21.97
C ILE A 219 -4.47 9.47 -23.34
N VAL A 220 -3.68 8.96 -24.30
CA VAL A 220 -4.17 8.63 -25.65
C VAL A 220 -5.25 7.55 -25.61
N PRO A 221 -5.09 6.44 -24.85
CA PRO A 221 -6.16 5.45 -24.69
C PRO A 221 -7.44 6.03 -24.11
N LEU A 222 -7.36 6.84 -23.04
CA LEU A 222 -8.53 7.46 -22.42
C LEU A 222 -9.25 8.43 -23.36
N ILE A 223 -8.52 9.16 -24.21
CA ILE A 223 -9.11 10.02 -25.25
C ILE A 223 -9.77 9.18 -26.34
N LYS A 224 -9.11 8.12 -26.82
CA LYS A 224 -9.67 7.20 -27.84
C LYS A 224 -10.96 6.53 -27.37
N GLN A 225 -11.01 6.15 -26.09
CA GLN A 225 -12.20 5.59 -25.45
C GLN A 225 -13.29 6.64 -25.15
N ARG A 226 -13.00 7.92 -25.40
CA ARG A 226 -13.85 9.10 -25.14
C ARG A 226 -14.18 9.30 -23.66
N LEU A 227 -13.27 8.94 -22.75
CA LEU A 227 -13.45 9.10 -21.30
C LEU A 227 -12.93 10.46 -20.80
N ILE A 228 -11.95 11.03 -21.50
CA ILE A 228 -11.46 12.39 -21.29
C ILE A 228 -11.36 13.13 -22.63
N LYS A 229 -11.43 14.47 -22.59
CA LYS A 229 -11.28 15.36 -23.75
C LYS A 229 -10.17 16.40 -23.51
N MET A 230 -9.58 16.87 -24.61
CA MET A 230 -8.62 17.97 -24.61
C MET A 230 -9.35 19.32 -24.55
N THR A 231 -8.77 20.29 -23.84
CA THR A 231 -9.32 21.67 -23.82
C THR A 231 -8.93 22.48 -25.05
N ILE A 232 -7.83 22.12 -25.73
CA ILE A 232 -7.35 22.79 -26.96
C ILE A 232 -7.14 21.73 -28.07
N PRO A 233 -8.21 21.24 -28.72
CA PRO A 233 -8.11 20.14 -29.68
C PRO A 233 -7.23 20.46 -30.90
N ASP A 234 -7.25 21.70 -31.39
CA ASP A 234 -6.51 22.11 -32.59
C ASP A 234 -4.99 22.18 -32.39
N LYS A 235 -4.55 22.27 -31.12
CA LYS A 235 -3.12 22.32 -30.75
C LYS A 235 -2.80 21.25 -29.71
N PRO A 236 -2.77 19.96 -30.10
CA PRO A 236 -2.61 18.83 -29.17
C PRO A 236 -1.24 18.81 -28.48
N LYS A 237 -0.23 19.52 -29.01
CA LYS A 237 1.10 19.67 -28.43
C LYS A 237 1.30 20.99 -27.65
N SER A 238 0.23 21.78 -27.46
CA SER A 238 0.28 23.04 -26.70
C SER A 238 0.81 22.83 -25.28
N SER A 239 1.67 23.73 -24.82
CA SER A 239 2.13 23.77 -23.43
C SER A 239 1.00 24.06 -22.43
N LYS A 240 -0.06 24.75 -22.89
CA LYS A 240 -1.26 25.08 -22.10
C LYS A 240 -2.37 24.02 -22.19
N GLN A 241 -2.10 22.87 -22.81
CA GLN A 241 -3.08 21.79 -22.95
C GLN A 241 -3.50 21.22 -21.58
N LYS A 242 -4.81 21.09 -21.38
CA LYS A 242 -5.40 20.42 -20.22
C LYS A 242 -6.41 19.37 -20.66
N TYR A 243 -6.84 18.54 -19.73
CA TYR A 243 -7.81 17.47 -19.96
C TYR A 243 -8.97 17.57 -18.98
N LEU A 244 -10.15 17.22 -19.46
CA LEU A 244 -11.39 17.20 -18.69
C LEU A 244 -12.12 15.88 -18.94
N ILE A 245 -12.79 15.35 -17.92
CA ILE A 245 -13.61 14.15 -18.04
C ILE A 245 -14.83 14.41 -18.94
N THR A 246 -15.27 13.39 -19.68
CA THR A 246 -16.52 13.41 -20.46
C THR A 246 -17.67 12.78 -19.66
N GLU A 247 -18.91 12.88 -20.16
CA GLU A 247 -20.05 12.21 -19.51
C GLU A 247 -19.85 10.68 -19.45
N LYS A 248 -19.37 10.06 -20.54
CA LYS A 248 -19.00 8.65 -20.56
C LYS A 248 -17.93 8.29 -19.52
N GLY A 249 -16.97 9.18 -19.29
CA GLY A 249 -15.96 9.00 -18.25
C GLY A 249 -16.54 9.04 -16.84
N LYS A 250 -17.55 9.88 -16.60
CA LYS A 250 -18.26 9.98 -15.32
C LYS A 250 -19.10 8.73 -15.06
N GLU A 251 -19.84 8.24 -16.05
CA GLU A 251 -20.66 7.03 -15.95
C GLU A 251 -19.84 5.82 -15.49
N ILE A 252 -18.68 5.59 -16.10
CA ILE A 252 -17.78 4.49 -15.70
C ILE A 252 -17.24 4.68 -14.27
N LEU A 253 -16.98 5.92 -13.88
CA LEU A 253 -16.48 6.24 -12.54
C LEU A 253 -17.54 6.02 -11.45
N ASP A 254 -18.81 6.19 -11.79
CA ASP A 254 -19.94 6.02 -10.87
C ASP A 254 -20.43 4.56 -10.84
N GLU A 255 -20.34 3.82 -11.95
CA GLU A 255 -20.59 2.37 -11.98
C GLU A 255 -19.57 1.58 -11.13
N GLY A 256 -18.32 2.01 -11.08
CA GLY A 256 -17.28 1.40 -10.23
C GLY A 256 -17.41 1.67 -8.73
N LYS A 257 -18.39 2.47 -8.30
CA LYS A 257 -18.68 2.79 -6.88
C LYS A 257 -19.93 2.08 -6.33
N LYS A 258 -20.70 1.38 -7.17
CA LYS A 258 -21.80 0.50 -6.74
C LYS A 258 -21.29 -0.89 -6.40
#